data_AF-A0A2Z4PMG0-F1
#
_entry.id   AF-A0A2Z4PMG0-F1
#
_cell.length_a   1.000
_cell.length_b   1.000
_cell.length_c   1.000
_cell.angle_alpha   90.00
_cell.angle_beta   90.00
_cell.angle_gamma   90.00
#
_symmetry.space_group_name_H-M   'P 1'
#
loop_
_entity.id
_entity.type
_entity.pdbx_description
1 polymer ?
#
loop_
_entity_poly.entity_id
_entity_poly.type
_entity_poly.pdbx_seq_one_letter_code
_entity_poly.pdbx_strand_id
1 'polypeptide(L)'
;MAKKKLTKGQIEGIRLVADIFMIRDLDKNVMKNDKNLAKHSEDLMKHLEKEVPILFVAEAELKKQYGEVRKYWLEKLLQCKD
;
A
#
# COMPACT_ATOMS: atom_id res chain seq x y z
N MET A 1 31.65 -2.29 7.21
CA MET A 1 30.47 -2.44 6.33
C MET A 1 30.28 -1.16 5.53
N ALA A 2 30.40 -1.20 4.20
CA ALA A 2 30.18 -0.01 3.37
C ALA A 2 28.71 0.45 3.52
N LYS A 3 28.48 1.71 3.91
CA LYS A 3 27.14 2.30 3.91
C LYS A 3 26.67 2.37 2.46
N LYS A 4 25.83 1.41 2.05
CA LYS A 4 25.14 1.44 0.76
C LYS A 4 24.28 2.70 0.74
N LYS A 5 24.70 3.72 -0.03
CA LYS A 5 23.87 4.91 -0.25
C LYS A 5 22.72 4.52 -1.16
N LEU A 6 21.51 4.94 -0.81
CA LEU A 6 20.35 4.79 -1.67
C LEU A 6 20.52 5.66 -2.92
N THR A 7 20.07 5.16 -4.06
CA THR A 7 19.97 5.96 -5.28
C THR A 7 18.84 6.98 -5.13
N LYS A 8 18.87 8.04 -5.94
CA LYS A 8 17.81 9.05 -5.96
C LYS A 8 16.43 8.41 -6.19
N GLY A 9 16.32 7.51 -7.17
CA GLY A 9 15.07 6.80 -7.47
C GLY A 9 14.58 5.91 -6.32
N GLN A 10 15.50 5.28 -5.56
CA GLN A 10 15.12 4.53 -4.36
C GLN A 10 14.55 5.44 -3.27
N ILE A 11 15.16 6.61 -3.06
CA ILE A 11 14.66 7.59 -2.08
C ILE A 11 13.27 8.10 -2.47
N GLU A 12 13.08 8.44 -3.75
CA GLU A 12 11.80 8.92 -4.28
C GLU A 12 10.71 7.86 -4.16
N GLY A 13 11.00 6.60 -4.51
CA GLY A 13 10.06 5.49 -4.33
C GLY A 13 9.67 5.26 -2.86
N ILE A 14 10.64 5.32 -1.94
CA ILE A 14 10.36 5.19 -0.50
C ILE A 14 9.46 6.32 -0.01
N ARG A 15 9.74 7.57 -0.42
CA ARG A 15 8.92 8.74 -0.05
C ARG A 15 7.49 8.60 -0.57
N LEU A 16 7.32 8.22 -1.84
CA LEU A 16 6.00 8.02 -2.43
C LEU A 16 5.16 7.02 -1.64
N VAL A 17 5.76 5.90 -1.24
CA VAL A 17 5.09 4.88 -0.42
C VAL A 17 4.74 5.44 0.96
N ALA A 18 5.66 6.16 1.60
CA ALA A 18 5.43 6.77 2.91
C ALA A 18 4.30 7.80 2.90
N ASP A 19 4.28 8.69 1.90
CA ASP A 19 3.26 9.72 1.75
C ASP A 19 1.86 9.10 1.63
N ILE A 20 1.75 8.00 0.87
CA ILE A 20 0.46 7.34 0.67
C ILE A 20 0.00 6.61 1.93
N PHE A 21 0.93 6.02 2.69
CA PHE A 21 0.59 5.46 4.00
C PHE A 21 0.05 6.53 4.94
N MET A 22 0.70 7.69 4.99
CA MET A 22 0.22 8.82 5.79
C MET A 22 -1.16 9.28 5.34
N ILE A 23 -1.38 9.44 4.02
CA ILE A 23 -2.68 9.86 3.49
C ILE A 23 -3.77 8.85 3.85
N ARG A 24 -3.50 7.54 3.72
CA ARG A 24 -4.48 6.49 4.07
C ARG A 24 -4.79 6.45 5.56
N ASP A 25 -3.79 6.74 6.40
CA ASP A 25 -3.99 6.80 7.84
C ASP A 25 -4.84 8.03 8.22
N LEU A 26 -4.54 9.20 7.65
CA LEU A 26 -5.35 10.40 7.79
C LEU A 26 -6.77 10.20 7.27
N ASP A 27 -6.91 9.53 6.12
CA ASP A 27 -8.21 9.19 5.54
C ASP A 27 -9.05 8.36 6.51
N LYS A 28 -8.47 7.28 7.04
CA LYS A 28 -9.15 6.33 7.92
C LYS A 28 -9.45 6.90 9.31
N ASN A 29 -8.48 7.61 9.90
CA ASN A 29 -8.55 7.99 11.31
C ASN A 29 -9.09 9.41 11.52
N VAL A 30 -8.99 10.28 10.51
CA VAL A 30 -9.40 11.68 10.60
C VAL A 30 -10.52 11.99 9.62
N MET A 31 -10.27 11.89 8.32
CA MET A 31 -11.19 12.42 7.30
C MET A 31 -12.54 11.71 7.29
N LYS A 32 -12.55 10.38 7.37
CA LYS A 32 -13.80 9.59 7.41
C LYS A 32 -14.62 9.75 8.69
N ASN A 33 -13.98 10.18 9.78
CA ASN A 33 -14.63 10.36 11.08
C ASN A 33 -15.18 11.77 11.27
N ASP A 34 -14.78 12.72 10.43
CA ASP A 34 -15.28 14.09 10.44
C ASP A 34 -16.40 14.27 9.41
N LYS A 35 -17.55 14.81 9.85
CA LYS A 35 -18.76 14.96 9.01
C LYS A 35 -18.55 15.89 7.80
N ASN A 36 -17.64 16.86 7.89
CA ASN A 36 -17.37 17.80 6.81
C ASN A 36 -16.31 17.25 5.86
N LEU A 37 -15.33 16.49 6.36
CA LEU A 37 -14.23 15.95 5.56
C LEU A 37 -14.55 14.60 4.90
N ALA A 38 -15.53 13.84 5.40
CA ALA A 38 -15.87 12.52 4.87
C ALA A 38 -16.24 12.56 3.38
N LYS A 39 -16.88 13.63 2.90
CA LYS A 39 -17.18 13.80 1.47
C LYS A 39 -15.91 14.00 0.61
N HIS A 40 -14.90 14.66 1.17
CA HIS A 40 -13.63 14.93 0.48
C HIS A 40 -12.67 13.73 0.49
N SER A 41 -12.85 12.79 1.42
CA SER A 41 -12.09 11.54 1.49
C SER A 41 -12.21 10.73 0.19
N GLU A 42 -13.43 10.53 -0.31
CA GLU A 42 -13.65 9.76 -1.54
C GLU A 42 -13.04 10.46 -2.77
N ASP A 43 -13.20 11.78 -2.86
CA ASP A 43 -12.65 12.57 -3.95
C ASP A 43 -11.11 12.55 -3.95
N LEU A 44 -10.49 12.64 -2.77
CA LEU A 44 -9.04 12.53 -2.60
C LEU A 44 -8.53 11.16 -3.08
N MET A 45 -9.19 10.07 -2.69
CA MET A 45 -8.77 8.73 -3.09
C MET A 45 -8.89 8.51 -4.61
N LYS A 46 -9.98 8.98 -5.23
CA LYS A 46 -10.13 8.96 -6.70
C LYS A 46 -9.08 9.81 -7.41
N HIS A 47 -8.75 10.97 -6.85
CA HIS A 47 -7.73 11.84 -7.41
C HIS A 47 -6.34 11.16 -7.34
N LEU A 48 -6.00 10.53 -6.21
CA LEU A 48 -4.74 9.80 -6.07
C LEU A 48 -4.64 8.61 -7.03
N GLU A 49 -5.72 7.86 -7.22
CA GLU A 49 -5.76 6.75 -8.17
C GLU A 49 -5.51 7.22 -9.61
N LYS A 50 -6.01 8.41 -9.96
CA LYS A 50 -5.80 9.02 -11.27
C LYS A 50 -4.37 9.56 -11.45
N GLU A 51 -3.85 10.31 -10.48
CA GLU A 51 -2.58 11.02 -10.62
C GLU A 51 -1.36 10.14 -10.32
N VAL A 52 -1.53 9.09 -9.50
CA VAL A 52 -0.45 8.16 -9.12
C VAL A 52 -0.86 6.69 -9.37
N PRO A 53 -1.26 6.33 -10.60
CA PRO A 53 -1.84 5.01 -10.88
C PRO A 53 -0.85 3.86 -10.65
N ILE A 54 0.44 4.10 -10.88
CA ILE A 54 1.48 3.08 -10.76
C ILE A 54 1.57 2.48 -9.36
N LEU A 55 1.23 3.27 -8.34
CA LEU A 55 1.20 2.80 -6.96
C LEU A 55 0.07 1.79 -6.73
N PHE A 56 -1.13 2.08 -7.23
CA PHE A 56 -2.29 1.21 -7.09
C PHE A 56 -2.11 -0.09 -7.87
N VAL A 57 -1.51 -0.01 -9.06
CA VAL A 57 -1.10 -1.18 -9.85
C VAL A 57 -0.08 -2.03 -9.09
N ALA A 58 0.97 -1.40 -8.55
CA ALA A 58 1.99 -2.10 -7.77
C ALA A 58 1.40 -2.76 -6.51
N GLU A 59 0.49 -2.07 -5.81
CA GLU A 59 -0.18 -2.63 -4.65
C GLU A 59 -1.07 -3.83 -5.01
N ALA A 60 -1.84 -3.75 -6.11
CA ALA A 60 -2.67 -4.85 -6.57
C ALA A 60 -1.84 -6.09 -6.89
N GLU A 61 -0.72 -5.91 -7.60
CA GLU A 61 0.20 -7.00 -7.93
C GLU A 61 0.85 -7.59 -6.67
N LEU A 62 1.30 -6.75 -5.74
CA LEU A 62 1.85 -7.23 -4.46
C LEU A 62 0.81 -8.03 -3.66
N LYS A 63 -0.44 -7.56 -3.58
CA LYS A 63 -1.53 -8.28 -2.89
C LYS A 63 -1.79 -9.64 -3.53
N LYS A 64 -1.75 -9.73 -4.85
CA LYS A 64 -1.86 -10.99 -5.58
C LYS A 64 -0.74 -11.96 -5.19
N GLN A 65 0.51 -11.50 -5.25
CA GLN A 65 1.69 -12.30 -4.87
C GLN A 65 1.62 -12.76 -3.40
N TYR A 66 1.22 -11.87 -2.48
CA TYR A 66 0.99 -12.25 -1.08
C TYR A 66 -0.08 -13.33 -0.95
N GLY A 67 -1.17 -13.24 -1.72
CA GLY A 67 -2.23 -14.24 -1.74
C GLY A 67 -1.74 -15.60 -2.21
N GLU A 68 -0.96 -15.64 -3.28
CA GLU A 68 -0.37 -16.86 -3.84
C GLU A 68 0.61 -17.52 -2.87
N VAL A 69 1.52 -16.75 -2.30
CA VAL A 69 2.48 -17.23 -1.29
C VAL A 69 1.75 -17.76 -0.06
N ARG A 70 0.75 -17.03 0.43
CA ARG A 70 -0.05 -17.46 1.59
C ARG A 70 -0.79 -18.75 1.29
N LYS A 71 -1.40 -18.88 0.12
CA LYS A 71 -2.11 -20.10 -0.31
C LYS A 71 -1.17 -21.29 -0.31
N TYR A 72 0.00 -21.15 -0.94
CA TYR A 72 1.01 -22.20 -0.99
C TYR A 72 1.41 -22.69 0.42
N TRP A 73 1.71 -21.76 1.34
CA TRP A 73 2.12 -22.13 2.69
C TRP A 73 0.99 -22.75 3.50
N LEU A 74 -0.25 -22.28 3.35
CA LEU A 74 -1.41 -22.90 4.00
C LEU A 74 -1.61 -24.34 3.52
N GLU A 75 -1.51 -24.59 2.20
CA GLU A 75 -1.59 -25.94 1.64
C GLU A 75 -0.49 -26.85 2.20
N LYS A 76 0.75 -26.35 2.31
CA LYS A 76 1.86 -27.11 2.91
C LYS A 76 1.66 -27.42 4.39
N LEU A 77 1.20 -26.45 5.17
CA LEU A 77 0.94 -26.65 6.59
C LEU A 77 -0.21 -27.63 6.85
N LEU A 78 -1.20 -27.68 5.97
CA LEU A 78 -2.30 -28.64 6.05
C LEU A 78 -1.86 -30.05 5.66
N GLN A 79 -0.98 -30.20 4.67
CA GLN A 79 -0.40 -31.49 4.26
C GLN A 79 0.52 -32.12 5.32
N CYS A 80 1.07 -31.33 6.26
CA CYS A 80 1.93 -31.82 7.34
C CYS A 80 1.16 -32.24 8.61
N LYS A 81 -0.18 -32.18 8.60
CA LYS A 81 -1.03 -32.55 9.75
C LYS A 81 -1.65 -33.95 9.64
N ASP A 82 -1.37 -34.65 8.55
CA ASP A 82 -1.61 -36.09 8.36
C ASP A 82 -0.32 -36.88 8.60
#